data_AF-A0A9E4G567-F1
#
_entry.id   AF-A0A9E4G567-F1
#
_cell.length_a   1.000
_cell.length_b   1.000
_cell.length_c   1.000
_cell.angle_alpha   90.00
_cell.angle_beta   90.00
_cell.angle_gamma   90.00
#
_symmetry.space_group_name_H-M   'P 1'
#
loop_
_entity.id
_entity.type
_entity.pdbx_description
1 polymer ?
#
loop_
_entity_poly.entity_id
_entity_poly.type
_entity_poly.pdbx_seq_one_letter_code
_entity_poly.pdbx_strand_id
1 'polypeptide(L)'
;MSTTRVRIDPNDPSTFPEGRINRSVVDATTEAEIALQEQEDEAEALPDMARYTRRIRRRLGLSQMEMARRIDVSHETIRNWEQGKRSPTGAARALLRILDKAPETALRVLT
;
A
#
# COMPACT_ATOMS: atom_id res chain seq x y z
N MET A 1 -24.38 19.27 3.93
CA MET A 1 -24.13 17.82 3.81
C MET A 1 -25.07 17.10 4.77
N SER A 2 -25.89 16.15 4.28
CA SER A 2 -26.78 15.35 5.13
C SER A 2 -26.07 14.05 5.50
N THR A 3 -25.76 13.86 6.78
CA THR A 3 -25.12 12.64 7.26
C THR A 3 -26.19 11.63 7.64
N THR A 4 -26.36 10.56 6.85
CA THR A 4 -27.24 9.43 7.20
C THR A 4 -26.47 8.47 8.11
N ARG A 5 -26.95 8.26 9.34
CA ARG A 5 -26.41 7.26 10.26
C ARG A 5 -27.07 5.90 9.99
N VAL A 6 -26.27 4.89 9.66
CA VAL A 6 -26.73 3.51 9.45
C VAL A 6 -26.15 2.62 10.55
N ARG A 7 -26.96 1.74 11.15
CA ARG A 7 -26.48 0.69 12.05
C ARG A 7 -26.34 -0.61 11.27
N ILE A 8 -25.18 -1.24 11.37
CA ILE A 8 -24.82 -2.46 10.66
C ILE A 8 -24.41 -3.50 11.72
N ASP A 9 -24.97 -4.70 11.65
CA ASP A 9 -24.52 -5.88 12.38
C ASP A 9 -23.70 -6.78 11.44
N PRO A 10 -22.39 -6.96 11.68
CA PRO A 10 -21.54 -7.80 10.84
C PRO A 10 -21.97 -9.28 10.75
N ASN A 11 -22.75 -9.78 11.72
CA ASN A 11 -23.19 -11.18 11.75
C ASN A 11 -24.57 -11.38 11.11
N ASP A 12 -25.27 -10.31 10.75
CA ASP A 12 -26.56 -10.35 10.08
C ASP A 12 -26.52 -9.53 8.78
N PRO A 13 -26.33 -10.22 7.62
CA PRO A 13 -26.24 -9.55 6.33
C PRO A 13 -27.47 -8.73 5.92
N SER A 14 -28.63 -8.98 6.54
CA SER A 14 -29.85 -8.21 6.27
C SER A 14 -29.80 -6.79 6.84
N THR A 15 -28.87 -6.52 7.76
CA THR A 15 -28.65 -5.18 8.34
C THR A 15 -27.76 -4.28 7.48
N PHE A 16 -27.12 -4.83 6.44
CA PHE A 16 -26.36 -4.03 5.49
C PHE A 16 -27.33 -3.18 4.65
N PRO A 17 -27.03 -1.89 4.42
CA PRO A 17 -27.83 -1.08 3.52
C PRO A 17 -27.77 -1.69 2.11
N GLU A 18 -28.92 -1.74 1.42
CA GLU A 18 -28.96 -2.15 0.02
C GLU A 18 -28.03 -1.28 -0.82
N GLY A 19 -26.97 -1.89 -1.35
CA GLY A 19 -26.01 -1.22 -2.21
C GLY A 19 -26.69 -0.77 -3.49
N ARG A 20 -26.58 0.53 -3.81
CA ARG A 20 -27.05 1.06 -5.09
C ARG A 20 -25.90 0.96 -6.09
N ILE A 21 -25.85 -0.14 -6.84
CA ILE A 21 -24.94 -0.26 -7.99
C ILE A 21 -25.74 -0.11 -9.29
N ASN A 22 -25.24 0.71 -10.21
CA ASN A 22 -25.78 0.72 -11.57
C ASN A 22 -25.13 -0.43 -12.34
N ARG A 23 -25.81 -1.58 -12.43
CA ARG A 23 -25.25 -2.79 -13.02
C ARG A 23 -24.89 -2.61 -14.50
N SER A 24 -25.66 -1.83 -15.24
CA SER A 24 -25.38 -1.54 -16.65
C SER A 24 -24.06 -0.78 -16.84
N VAL A 25 -23.68 0.07 -15.89
CA VAL A 25 -22.40 0.79 -15.95
C VAL A 25 -21.24 -0.15 -15.64
N VAL A 26 -21.40 -1.00 -14.62
CA VAL A 26 -20.39 -1.99 -14.23
C VAL A 26 -20.12 -2.97 -15.37
N ASP A 27 -21.17 -3.54 -15.96
CA ASP A 27 -21.03 -4.53 -17.03
C ASP A 27 -20.51 -3.92 -18.35
N ALA A 28 -20.66 -2.59 -18.54
CA ALA A 28 -20.12 -1.87 -19.68
C ALA A 28 -18.66 -1.40 -19.49
N THR A 29 -18.12 -1.51 -18.26
CA THR A 29 -16.74 -1.11 -17.97
C THR A 29 -15.76 -2.07 -18.63
N THR A 30 -14.91 -1.54 -19.49
CA THR A 30 -13.93 -2.30 -20.25
C THR A 30 -12.65 -2.53 -19.46
N GLU A 31 -11.90 -3.57 -19.82
CA GLU A 31 -10.56 -3.84 -19.25
C GLU A 31 -9.59 -2.65 -19.42
N ALA A 32 -9.74 -1.87 -20.50
CA ALA A 32 -8.92 -0.69 -20.74
C ALA A 32 -9.23 0.45 -19.74
N GLU A 33 -10.51 0.65 -19.41
CA GLU A 33 -10.94 1.63 -18.41
C GLU A 33 -10.49 1.20 -17.01
N ILE A 34 -10.59 -0.09 -16.68
CA ILE A 34 -10.09 -0.65 -15.42
C ILE A 34 -8.57 -0.40 -15.30
N ALA A 35 -7.80 -0.75 -16.34
CA ALA A 35 -6.35 -0.58 -16.32
C ALA A 35 -5.93 0.90 -16.21
N LEU A 36 -6.68 1.82 -16.82
CA LEU A 36 -6.44 3.25 -16.68
C LEU A 36 -6.65 3.70 -15.22
N GLN A 37 -7.77 3.30 -14.62
CA GLN A 37 -8.05 3.64 -13.22
C GLN A 37 -7.02 3.04 -12.26
N GLU A 38 -6.61 1.78 -12.48
CA GLU A 38 -5.54 1.16 -11.69
C GLU A 38 -4.23 1.97 -11.78
N GLN A 39 -3.87 2.45 -12.97
CA GLN A 39 -2.68 3.27 -13.16
C GLN A 39 -2.79 4.62 -12.44
N GLU A 40 -3.96 5.27 -12.48
CA GLU A 40 -4.22 6.52 -11.77
C GLU A 40 -4.12 6.33 -10.25
N ASP A 41 -4.77 5.29 -9.72
CA ASP A 41 -4.74 4.94 -8.30
C ASP A 41 -3.32 4.61 -7.83
N GLU A 42 -2.55 3.86 -8.63
CA GLU A 42 -1.14 3.57 -8.35
C GLU A 42 -0.29 4.85 -8.33
N ALA A 43 -0.52 5.78 -9.25
CA ALA A 43 0.17 7.06 -9.30
C ALA A 43 -0.16 7.93 -8.07
N GLU A 44 -1.43 7.95 -7.65
CA GLU A 44 -1.86 8.67 -6.44
C GLU A 44 -1.25 8.06 -5.17
N ALA A 45 -1.15 6.72 -5.09
CA ALA A 45 -0.59 6.03 -3.93
C ALA A 45 0.95 6.13 -3.81
N LEU A 46 1.64 6.49 -4.90
CA LEU A 46 3.10 6.46 -4.99
C LEU A 46 3.80 7.39 -3.96
N PRO A 47 3.37 8.65 -3.74
CA PRO A 47 3.96 9.53 -2.74
C PRO A 47 3.78 9.03 -1.30
N ASP A 48 2.63 8.42 -0.99
CA ASP A 48 2.39 7.82 0.33
C ASP A 48 3.32 6.65 0.60
N MET A 49 3.56 5.82 -0.42
CA MET A 49 4.48 4.70 -0.28
C MET A 49 5.95 5.13 -0.18
N ALA A 50 6.33 6.21 -0.86
CA ALA A 50 7.63 6.82 -0.68
C ALA A 50 7.84 7.34 0.76
N ARG A 51 6.84 8.07 1.30
CA ARG A 51 6.84 8.55 2.68
C ARG A 51 6.90 7.40 3.68
N TYR A 52 6.11 6.34 3.46
CA TYR A 52 6.06 5.15 4.30
C TYR A 52 7.42 4.45 4.38
N THR A 53 8.04 4.18 3.22
CA THR A 53 9.37 3.54 3.13
C THR A 53 10.43 4.36 3.87
N ARG A 54 10.48 5.67 3.61
CA ARG A 54 11.43 6.58 4.25
C ARG A 54 11.22 6.65 5.77
N ARG A 55 9.97 6.63 6.23
CA ARG A 55 9.61 6.66 7.65
C ARG A 55 10.10 5.41 8.38
N ILE A 56 9.86 4.22 7.82
CA ILE A 56 10.33 2.95 8.42
C ILE A 56 11.85 3.02 8.57
N ARG A 57 12.57 3.28 7.49
CA ARG A 57 14.04 3.32 7.51
C ARG A 57 14.57 4.28 8.58
N ARG A 58 14.04 5.51 8.62
CA ARG A 58 14.46 6.53 9.60
C ARG A 58 14.17 6.11 11.03
N ARG A 59 13.01 5.50 11.29
CA ARG A 59 12.64 4.99 12.63
C ARG A 59 13.58 3.88 13.10
N LEU A 60 14.10 3.07 12.17
CA LEU A 60 15.10 2.04 12.45
C LEU A 60 16.53 2.58 12.59
N GLY A 61 16.74 3.89 12.40
CA GLY A 61 18.07 4.51 12.48
C GLY A 61 19.01 4.13 11.32
N LEU A 62 18.50 3.58 10.24
CA LEU A 62 19.31 3.08 9.13
C LEU A 62 19.56 4.16 8.07
N SER A 63 20.76 4.20 7.51
CA SER A 63 21.04 4.84 6.23
C SER A 63 20.35 4.10 5.08
N GLN A 64 20.19 4.75 3.93
CA GLN A 64 19.60 4.10 2.75
C GLN A 64 20.41 2.87 2.31
N MET A 65 21.74 2.93 2.44
CA MET A 65 22.63 1.85 2.06
C MET A 65 22.59 0.69 3.06
N GLU A 66 22.43 0.96 4.36
CA GLU A 66 22.20 -0.11 5.35
C GLU A 66 20.85 -0.80 5.14
N MET A 67 19.78 -0.04 4.91
CA MET A 67 18.47 -0.60 4.59
C MET A 67 18.54 -1.49 3.34
N ALA A 68 19.20 -1.00 2.28
CA ALA A 68 19.38 -1.72 1.02
C ALA A 68 20.07 -3.07 1.25
N ARG A 69 21.17 -3.09 2.02
CA ARG A 69 21.88 -4.32 2.40
C ARG A 69 20.99 -5.28 3.19
N ARG A 70 20.27 -4.78 4.19
CA ARG A 70 19.42 -5.62 5.07
C ARG A 70 18.31 -6.33 4.33
N ILE A 71 17.72 -5.72 3.30
CA ILE A 71 16.60 -6.30 2.55
C ILE A 71 17.00 -6.83 1.17
N ASP A 72 18.31 -6.96 0.93
CA ASP A 72 18.91 -7.47 -0.31
C ASP A 72 18.40 -6.80 -1.59
N VAL A 73 18.47 -5.47 -1.63
CA VAL A 73 18.18 -4.68 -2.83
C VAL A 73 19.28 -3.66 -3.06
N SER A 74 19.35 -3.11 -4.28
CA SER A 74 20.32 -2.05 -4.57
C SER A 74 20.03 -0.76 -3.79
N HIS A 75 21.06 0.04 -3.52
CA HIS A 75 20.88 1.38 -2.94
C HIS A 75 20.00 2.27 -3.84
N GLU A 76 20.14 2.12 -5.16
CA GLU A 76 19.30 2.81 -6.13
C GLU A 76 17.82 2.44 -6.00
N THR A 77 17.50 1.17 -5.73
CA THR A 77 16.13 0.70 -5.48
C THR A 77 15.51 1.44 -4.29
N ILE A 78 16.20 1.49 -3.15
CA ILE A 78 15.73 2.24 -1.97
C ILE A 78 15.55 3.72 -2.31
N ARG A 79 16.50 4.32 -3.02
CA ARG A 79 16.43 5.73 -3.42
C ARG A 79 15.21 5.99 -4.31
N ASN A 80 14.96 5.14 -5.30
CA ASN A 80 13.82 5.27 -6.21
C ASN A 80 12.49 5.12 -5.46
N TRP A 81 12.40 4.22 -4.48
CA TRP A 81 11.23 4.10 -3.62
C TRP A 81 11.01 5.34 -2.77
N GLU A 82 12.03 5.82 -2.06
CA GLU A 82 11.89 6.99 -1.18
C GLU A 82 11.66 8.31 -1.93
N GLN A 83 12.02 8.36 -3.21
CA GLN A 83 11.74 9.49 -4.10
C GLN A 83 10.37 9.39 -4.80
N GLY A 84 9.66 8.26 -4.66
CA GLY A 84 8.39 8.04 -5.36
C GLY A 84 8.55 7.88 -6.87
N LYS A 85 9.73 7.45 -7.35
CA LYS A 85 9.93 7.11 -8.77
C LYS A 85 9.42 5.72 -9.10
N ARG A 86 9.42 4.83 -8.11
CA ARG A 86 8.92 3.44 -8.16
C ARG A 86 8.29 3.10 -6.81
N SER A 87 7.37 2.14 -6.80
CA SER A 87 6.79 1.61 -5.57
C SER A 87 7.36 0.22 -5.26
N PRO A 88 7.59 -0.14 -3.99
CA PRO A 88 7.79 -1.54 -3.61
C PRO A 88 6.54 -2.37 -3.96
N THR A 89 6.75 -3.51 -4.62
CA THR A 89 5.69 -4.43 -5.04
C THR A 89 5.80 -5.78 -4.32
N GLY A 90 4.70 -6.55 -4.29
CA GLY A 90 4.67 -7.92 -3.80
C GLY A 90 5.42 -8.14 -2.47
N ALA A 91 6.46 -8.98 -2.54
CA ALA A 91 7.28 -9.37 -1.39
C ALA A 91 7.98 -8.18 -0.71
N ALA A 92 8.48 -7.19 -1.46
CA ALA A 92 9.14 -6.02 -0.88
C ALA A 92 8.17 -5.19 -0.02
N ARG A 93 6.93 -5.04 -0.48
CA ARG A 93 5.88 -4.35 0.28
C ARG A 93 5.50 -5.10 1.55
N ALA A 94 5.43 -6.42 1.48
CA ALA A 94 5.21 -7.27 2.65
C ALA A 94 6.36 -7.15 3.66
N LEU A 95 7.61 -7.17 3.18
CA LEU A 95 8.80 -7.04 4.03
C LEU A 95 8.86 -5.67 4.73
N LEU A 96 8.52 -4.58 4.03
CA LEU A 96 8.41 -3.26 4.65
C LEU A 96 7.35 -3.22 5.75
N ARG A 97 6.20 -3.89 5.56
CA ARG A 97 5.18 -4.01 6.61
C ARG A 97 5.68 -4.82 7.81
N ILE A 98 6.43 -5.89 7.58
CA ILE A 98 7.04 -6.69 8.65
C ILE A 98 8.06 -5.85 9.42
N LEU A 99 8.94 -5.11 8.72
CA LEU A 99 9.87 -4.16 9.34
C LEU A 99 9.14 -3.05 10.12
N ASP A 100 7.95 -2.64 9.69
CA ASP A 100 7.15 -1.64 10.40
C ASP A 100 6.51 -2.21 11.68
N LYS A 101 5.96 -3.42 11.62
CA LYS A 101 5.16 -4.00 12.71
C LYS A 101 5.97 -4.83 13.70
N ALA A 102 7.03 -5.49 13.26
CA ALA A 102 7.88 -6.37 14.06
C ALA A 102 9.37 -6.14 13.77
N PRO A 103 9.89 -4.91 13.99
CA PRO A 103 11.23 -4.51 13.58
C PRO A 103 12.33 -5.37 14.20
N GLU A 104 12.21 -5.75 15.48
CA GLU A 104 13.22 -6.57 16.16
C GLU A 104 13.34 -7.97 15.57
N THR A 105 12.20 -8.61 15.28
CA THR A 105 12.17 -9.93 14.64
C THR A 105 12.71 -9.85 13.23
N ALA A 106 12.26 -8.85 12.46
CA ALA A 106 12.72 -8.63 11.10
C ALA A 106 14.24 -8.43 11.04
N LEU A 107 14.78 -7.49 11.83
CA LEU A 107 16.20 -7.16 11.83
C LEU A 107 17.10 -8.26 12.39
N ARG A 108 16.54 -9.22 13.13
CA ARG A 108 17.26 -10.42 13.60
C ARG A 108 17.44 -11.45 12.48
N VAL A 109 16.45 -11.57 11.61
CA VAL A 109 16.46 -12.50 10.46
C VAL A 109 17.22 -11.90 9.28
N LEU A 110 17.08 -10.59 9.07
CA LEU A 110 17.76 -9.83 8.05
C LEU A 110 19.19 -9.51 8.51
N THR A 111 20.13 -10.38 8.13
CA THR A 111 21.57 -10.28 8.43
C THR A 111 22.23 -9.10 7.71
#